data_AF-A0A2N3EA25-F1
#
_entry.id   AF-A0A2N3EA25-F1
#
_cell.length_a   1.000
_cell.length_b   1.000
_cell.length_c   1.000
_cell.angle_alpha   90.00
_cell.angle_beta   90.00
_cell.angle_gamma   90.00
#
_symmetry.space_group_name_H-M   'P 1'
#
loop_
_entity.id
_entity.type
_entity.pdbx_description
1 polymer ?
#
loop_
_entity_poly.entity_id
_entity_poly.type
_entity_poly.pdbx_seq_one_letter_code
_entity_poly.pdbx_strand_id
1 'polypeptide(L)'
;MGEGMNGQEQKPQKMAAARVVILETYRSWKLKGHLGWGTFKPFTEAYNSGEVIVPPWVRAEYPSIGAQYLGRWWRLYEQHGAAGLLPRYGNRKGQGVFDTDPELREVVLGLRTGFPREDSAEIMARLEVAFAGRKLPSRRSLQRFLASLS
;
A
#
# COMPACT_ATOMS: atom_id res chain seq x y z
N MET A 1 13.34 -11.94 -34.59
CA MET A 1 14.07 -11.33 -33.46
C MET A 1 13.61 -9.88 -33.36
N GLY A 2 13.06 -9.49 -32.21
CA GLY A 2 12.40 -8.19 -32.02
C GLY A 2 11.39 -8.23 -30.87
N GLU A 3 11.89 -8.65 -29.71
CA GLU A 3 11.43 -8.40 -28.34
C GLU A 3 10.02 -7.80 -28.12
N GLY A 4 9.07 -8.67 -27.79
CA GLY A 4 7.86 -8.29 -27.06
C GLY A 4 8.20 -8.04 -25.59
N MET A 5 8.64 -6.82 -25.26
CA MET A 5 8.84 -6.41 -23.87
C MET A 5 7.59 -5.72 -23.31
N ASN A 6 6.89 -6.45 -22.45
CA ASN A 6 6.32 -5.98 -21.19
C ASN A 6 5.41 -4.73 -21.20
N GLY A 7 4.22 -4.83 -21.80
CA GLY A 7 3.14 -3.82 -21.72
C GLY A 7 2.37 -3.77 -20.39
N GLN A 8 2.92 -4.30 -19.30
CA GLN A 8 2.31 -4.29 -17.96
C GLN A 8 3.37 -3.90 -16.92
N GLU A 9 4.07 -2.79 -17.14
CA GLU A 9 4.80 -2.16 -16.03
C GLU A 9 3.75 -1.75 -14.99
N GLN A 10 3.66 -2.53 -13.91
CA GLN A 10 2.53 -2.45 -13.00
C GLN A 10 2.41 -1.01 -12.49
N LYS A 11 1.24 -0.37 -12.69
CA LYS A 11 0.94 0.99 -12.18
C LYS A 11 1.57 1.31 -10.81
N PRO A 12 1.52 0.44 -9.78
CA PRO A 12 2.17 0.70 -8.49
C PRO A 12 3.71 0.86 -8.57
N GLN A 13 4.39 0.13 -9.44
CA GLN A 13 5.83 0.20 -9.66
C GLN A 13 6.20 1.49 -10.39
N LYS A 14 5.44 1.87 -11.42
CA LYS A 14 5.63 3.14 -12.14
C LYS A 14 5.46 4.35 -11.22
N MET A 15 4.43 4.33 -10.36
CA MET A 15 4.21 5.37 -9.34
C MET A 15 5.36 5.47 -8.35
N ALA A 16 5.88 4.33 -7.88
CA ALA A 16 7.00 4.30 -6.94
C ALA A 16 8.28 4.80 -7.59
N ALA A 17 8.55 4.39 -8.83
CA ALA A 17 9.68 4.85 -9.61
C ALA A 17 9.66 6.37 -9.80
N ALA A 18 8.50 6.94 -10.14
CA ALA A 18 8.36 8.39 -10.27
C ALA A 18 8.68 9.12 -8.95
N ARG A 19 8.19 8.60 -7.81
CA ARG A 19 8.50 9.14 -6.47
C ARG A 19 9.99 9.08 -6.16
N VAL A 20 10.67 7.98 -6.48
CA VAL A 20 12.12 7.85 -6.29
C VAL A 20 12.85 8.93 -7.07
N VAL A 21 12.53 9.11 -8.36
CA VAL A 21 13.15 10.15 -9.19
C VAL A 21 12.95 11.54 -8.60
N ILE A 22 11.73 11.85 -8.14
CA ILE A 22 11.42 13.13 -7.49
C ILE A 22 12.28 13.34 -6.23
N LEU A 23 12.43 12.31 -5.39
CA LEU A 23 13.17 12.41 -4.13
C LEU A 23 14.69 12.51 -4.34
N GLU A 24 15.24 11.77 -5.30
CA GLU A 24 16.64 11.91 -5.70
C GLU A 24 16.90 13.30 -6.29
N THR A 25 15.97 13.81 -7.12
CA THR A 25 16.05 15.19 -7.64
C THR A 25 16.02 16.21 -6.51
N TYR A 26 15.13 16.04 -5.52
CA TYR A 26 15.08 16.87 -4.32
C TYR A 26 16.38 16.79 -3.52
N ARG A 27 16.95 15.59 -3.35
CA ARG A 27 18.24 15.39 -2.66
C ARG A 27 19.36 16.15 -3.36
N SER A 28 19.48 16.04 -4.68
CA SER A 28 20.47 16.78 -5.46
C SER A 28 20.24 18.29 -5.43
N TRP A 29 18.99 18.74 -5.53
CA TRP A 29 18.63 20.16 -5.46
C TRP A 29 19.01 20.76 -4.10
N LYS A 30 18.81 20.01 -3.03
CA LYS A 30 19.20 20.42 -1.69
C LYS A 30 20.72 20.46 -1.48
N LEU A 31 21.46 19.46 -1.99
CA LEU A 31 22.93 19.43 -1.89
C LEU A 31 23.59 20.63 -2.59
N LYS A 32 22.90 21.25 -3.56
CA LYS A 32 23.32 22.49 -4.21
C LYS A 32 23.11 23.76 -3.35
N GLY A 33 22.71 23.60 -2.08
CA GLY A 33 22.71 24.69 -1.09
C GLY A 33 21.40 25.45 -0.97
N HIS A 34 20.31 24.95 -1.55
CA HIS A 34 19.08 25.74 -1.64
C HIS A 34 18.28 25.85 -0.33
N LEU A 35 18.44 24.99 0.72
CA LEU A 35 17.79 25.11 2.05
C LEU A 35 18.28 24.07 3.10
N GLY A 36 17.90 24.28 4.37
CA GLY A 36 18.08 23.33 5.48
C GLY A 36 17.17 22.08 5.43
N TRP A 37 17.54 21.04 6.18
CA TRP A 37 16.79 19.78 6.28
C TRP A 37 15.34 20.02 6.75
N GLY A 38 14.36 19.38 6.10
CA GLY A 38 12.93 19.48 6.44
C GLY A 38 12.13 20.53 5.68
N THR A 39 12.76 21.34 4.81
CA THR A 39 12.05 22.33 3.99
C THR A 39 11.68 21.77 2.62
N PHE A 40 10.42 21.38 2.44
CA PHE A 40 9.92 20.81 1.19
C PHE A 40 9.23 21.82 0.27
N LYS A 41 8.73 22.92 0.84
CA LYS A 41 7.90 23.91 0.13
C LYS A 41 8.62 24.53 -1.09
N PRO A 42 9.87 25.02 -0.97
CA PRO A 42 10.54 25.68 -2.10
C PRO A 42 10.84 24.72 -3.25
N PHE A 43 11.20 23.46 -2.95
CA PHE A 43 11.32 22.44 -3.98
C PHE A 43 9.99 22.16 -4.68
N THR A 44 8.89 22.03 -3.92
CA THR A 44 7.58 21.78 -4.55
C THR A 44 7.11 22.96 -5.40
N GLU A 45 7.41 24.19 -5.00
CA GLU A 45 7.12 25.40 -5.79
C GLU A 45 7.93 25.39 -7.09
N ALA A 46 9.25 25.16 -7.02
CA ALA A 46 10.12 25.04 -8.19
C ALA A 46 9.74 23.84 -9.09
N TYR A 47 9.26 22.75 -8.49
CA TYR A 47 8.75 21.61 -9.26
C TYR A 47 7.47 21.97 -10.00
N ASN A 48 6.50 22.57 -9.31
CA ASN A 48 5.19 22.91 -9.87
C ASN A 48 5.27 24.05 -10.89
N SER A 49 6.25 24.96 -10.78
CA SER A 49 6.52 26.00 -11.77
C SER A 49 7.23 25.49 -13.03
N GLY A 50 7.74 24.26 -13.01
CA GLY A 50 8.50 23.66 -14.10
C GLY A 50 10.00 23.96 -14.09
N GLU A 51 10.50 24.69 -13.08
CA GLU A 51 11.91 25.02 -12.92
C GLU A 51 12.77 23.77 -12.64
N VAL A 52 12.23 22.80 -11.89
CA VAL A 52 12.89 21.51 -11.67
C VAL A 52 12.68 20.61 -12.89
N ILE A 53 13.77 20.27 -13.58
CA ILE A 53 13.75 19.36 -14.73
C ILE A 53 13.68 17.91 -14.25
N VAL A 54 12.64 17.19 -14.67
CA VAL A 54 12.45 15.75 -14.46
C VAL A 54 12.05 15.08 -15.77
N PRO A 55 12.23 13.75 -15.91
CA PRO A 55 11.81 13.03 -17.11
C PRO A 55 10.31 13.25 -17.40
N PRO A 56 9.89 13.33 -18.69
CA PRO A 56 8.49 13.59 -19.05
C PRO A 56 7.50 12.60 -18.45
N TRP A 57 7.88 11.33 -18.33
CA TRP A 57 7.04 10.29 -17.74
C TRP A 57 6.79 10.51 -16.24
N VAL A 58 7.74 11.12 -15.52
CA VAL A 58 7.59 11.48 -14.10
C VAL A 58 6.60 12.64 -13.97
N ARG A 59 6.71 13.64 -14.85
CA ARG A 59 5.79 14.78 -14.87
C ARG A 59 4.38 14.37 -15.26
N ALA A 60 4.23 13.42 -16.19
CA ALA A 60 2.94 12.87 -16.57
C ALA A 60 2.28 12.13 -15.40
N GLU A 61 3.06 11.42 -14.58
CA GLU A 61 2.55 10.70 -13.39
C GLU A 61 2.25 11.64 -12.21
N TYR A 62 3.10 12.65 -11.99
CA TYR A 62 2.95 13.67 -10.95
C TYR A 62 3.05 15.07 -11.54
N PRO A 63 1.96 15.63 -12.07
CA PRO A 63 1.96 16.99 -12.63
C PRO A 63 2.29 18.05 -11.58
N SER A 64 1.84 17.82 -10.34
CA SER A 64 2.07 18.70 -9.19
C SER A 64 2.26 17.91 -7.91
N ILE A 65 3.01 18.47 -6.96
CA ILE A 65 3.31 17.83 -5.67
C ILE A 65 3.14 18.84 -4.54
N GLY A 66 2.52 18.40 -3.44
CA GLY A 66 2.42 19.18 -2.21
C GLY A 66 3.55 18.86 -1.23
N ALA A 67 4.02 19.87 -0.49
CA ALA A 67 5.10 19.75 0.48
C ALA A 67 4.87 18.65 1.53
N GLN A 68 3.62 18.47 1.99
CA GLN A 68 3.27 17.42 2.95
C GLN A 68 3.46 16.01 2.39
N TYR A 69 3.09 15.79 1.12
CA TYR A 69 3.26 14.49 0.45
C TYR A 69 4.74 14.18 0.22
N LEU A 70 5.51 15.18 -0.21
CA LEU A 70 6.95 15.03 -0.40
C LEU A 70 7.65 14.69 0.93
N GLY A 71 7.29 15.37 2.03
CA GLY A 71 7.84 15.07 3.35
C GLY A 71 7.48 13.68 3.85
N ARG A 72 6.24 13.21 3.60
CA ARG A 72 5.83 11.84 3.90
C ARG A 72 6.63 10.81 3.10
N TRP A 73 6.81 11.03 1.80
CA TRP A 73 7.59 10.15 0.95
C TRP A 73 9.06 10.12 1.35
N TRP A 74 9.64 11.29 1.67
CA TRP A 74 11.01 11.39 2.17
C TRP A 74 11.23 10.53 3.42
N ARG A 75 10.35 10.64 4.42
CA ARG A 75 10.42 9.81 5.64
C ARG A 75 10.32 8.31 5.33
N LEU A 76 9.40 7.91 4.45
CA LEU A 76 9.25 6.51 4.06
C LEU A 76 10.48 5.99 3.31
N TYR A 77 11.08 6.83 2.48
CA TYR A 77 12.30 6.52 1.74
C TYR A 77 13.51 6.39 2.67
N GLU A 78 13.67 7.28 3.65
CA GLU A 78 14.74 7.18 4.66
C GLU A 78 14.60 5.92 5.52
N GLN A 79 13.37 5.52 5.86
CA GLN A 79 13.10 4.37 6.73
C GLN A 79 13.15 3.02 6.01
N HIS A 80 12.73 2.97 4.75
CA HIS A 80 12.45 1.71 4.05
C HIS A 80 12.99 1.68 2.60
N GLY A 81 13.75 2.69 2.18
CA GLY A 81 14.26 2.82 0.82
C GLY A 81 13.14 2.92 -0.22
N ALA A 82 13.45 2.53 -1.46
CA ALA A 82 12.50 2.54 -2.57
C ALA A 82 11.23 1.69 -2.30
N ALA A 83 11.37 0.62 -1.51
CA ALA A 83 10.24 -0.24 -1.13
C ALA A 83 9.18 0.51 -0.31
N GLY A 84 9.58 1.50 0.51
CA GLY A 84 8.67 2.34 1.29
C GLY A 84 7.76 3.26 0.46
N LEU A 85 8.11 3.47 -0.81
CA LEU A 85 7.39 4.37 -1.73
C LEU A 85 6.36 3.65 -2.59
N LEU A 86 6.37 2.32 -2.59
CA LEU A 86 5.30 1.54 -3.17
C LEU A 86 3.98 1.90 -2.48
N PRO A 87 2.89 2.10 -3.22
CA PRO A 87 1.58 2.19 -2.59
C PRO A 87 1.39 0.94 -1.75
N ARG A 88 0.99 1.13 -0.48
CA ARG A 88 0.70 0.04 0.46
C ARG A 88 -0.61 -0.67 0.07
N TYR A 89 -0.61 -1.27 -1.11
CA TYR A 89 -1.68 -2.12 -1.57
C TYR A 89 -1.51 -3.47 -0.86
N GLY A 90 -2.41 -3.76 0.09
CA GLY A 90 -2.32 -5.00 0.88
C GLY A 90 -1.88 -4.86 2.33
N ASN A 91 -1.89 -3.65 2.92
CA ASN A 91 -1.59 -3.34 4.32
C ASN A 91 -2.42 -4.11 5.40
N ARG A 92 -3.21 -5.12 5.03
CA ARG A 92 -3.93 -6.01 5.94
C ARG A 92 -3.65 -7.49 5.74
N LYS A 93 -2.78 -7.90 4.81
CA LYS A 93 -2.37 -9.31 4.72
C LYS A 93 -1.49 -9.60 5.95
N GLY A 94 -1.92 -10.48 6.84
CA GLY A 94 -1.21 -10.75 8.11
C GLY A 94 -1.68 -9.90 9.31
N GLN A 95 -2.60 -8.96 9.12
CA GLN A 95 -3.18 -8.12 10.20
C GLN A 95 -4.70 -8.23 10.28
N GLY A 96 -5.31 -9.11 9.49
CA GLY A 96 -6.72 -9.44 9.63
C GLY A 96 -6.95 -10.19 10.94
N VAL A 97 -8.17 -10.10 11.50
CA VAL A 97 -8.53 -10.85 12.71
C VAL A 97 -8.22 -12.35 12.57
N PHE A 98 -8.40 -12.94 11.38
CA PHE A 98 -8.04 -14.34 11.10
C PHE A 98 -6.54 -14.60 10.90
N ASP A 99 -5.72 -13.56 10.69
CA ASP A 99 -4.25 -13.70 10.64
C ASP A 99 -3.63 -13.57 12.04
N THR A 100 -4.24 -12.77 12.92
CA THR A 100 -3.74 -12.49 14.27
C THR A 100 -4.32 -13.42 15.35
N ASP A 101 -5.35 -14.20 15.00
CA ASP A 101 -6.08 -15.10 15.88
C ASP A 101 -6.09 -16.52 15.29
N PRO A 102 -5.06 -17.34 15.59
CA PRO A 102 -4.92 -18.67 14.99
C PRO A 102 -6.05 -19.61 15.41
N GLU A 103 -6.53 -19.51 16.65
CA GLU A 103 -7.65 -20.31 17.17
C GLU A 103 -8.94 -20.05 16.38
N LEU A 104 -9.28 -18.76 16.19
CA LEU A 104 -10.44 -18.39 15.40
C LEU A 104 -10.31 -18.84 13.93
N ARG A 105 -9.10 -18.76 13.37
CA ARG A 105 -8.82 -19.23 12.01
C ARG A 105 -9.04 -20.73 11.87
N GLU A 106 -8.53 -21.53 12.78
CA GLU A 106 -8.68 -23.00 12.76
C GLU A 106 -10.15 -23.41 12.88
N VAL A 107 -10.92 -22.77 13.76
CA VAL A 107 -12.36 -23.05 13.87
C VAL A 107 -13.10 -22.72 12.57
N VAL A 108 -12.81 -21.59 11.93
CA VAL A 108 -13.44 -21.22 10.65
C VAL A 108 -13.08 -22.21 9.54
N LEU A 109 -11.83 -22.67 9.49
CA LEU A 109 -11.39 -23.70 8.52
C LEU A 109 -12.08 -25.04 8.78
N GLY A 110 -12.22 -25.45 10.04
CA GLY A 110 -12.95 -26.64 10.44
C GLY A 110 -14.43 -26.57 10.04
N LEU A 111 -15.09 -25.44 10.29
CA LEU A 111 -16.46 -25.20 9.88
C LEU A 111 -16.62 -25.21 8.35
N ARG A 112 -15.73 -24.56 7.61
CA ARG A 112 -15.78 -24.56 6.14
C ARG A 112 -15.58 -25.96 5.55
N THR A 113 -14.72 -26.76 6.16
CA THR A 113 -14.42 -28.14 5.71
C THR A 113 -15.56 -29.10 6.07
N GLY A 114 -16.12 -28.98 7.27
CA GLY A 114 -17.24 -29.80 7.72
C GLY A 114 -18.59 -29.42 7.10
N PHE A 115 -18.74 -28.15 6.71
CA PHE A 115 -19.98 -27.59 6.17
C PHE A 115 -19.72 -26.78 4.88
N PRO A 116 -19.34 -27.43 3.75
CA PRO A 116 -18.93 -26.73 2.53
C PRO A 116 -20.07 -25.94 1.84
N ARG A 117 -21.33 -26.24 2.16
CA ARG A 117 -22.53 -25.60 1.60
C ARG A 117 -23.04 -24.41 2.42
N GLU A 118 -22.55 -24.24 3.64
CA GLU A 118 -23.01 -23.15 4.51
C GLU A 118 -22.51 -21.80 4.03
N ASP A 119 -23.39 -20.80 4.14
CA ASP A 119 -23.07 -19.43 3.81
C ASP A 119 -22.36 -18.72 4.97
N SER A 120 -21.76 -17.57 4.66
CA SER A 120 -21.05 -16.75 5.65
C SER A 120 -21.89 -16.35 6.87
N ALA A 121 -23.23 -16.26 6.78
CA ALA A 121 -24.10 -15.96 7.91
C ALA A 121 -24.22 -17.15 8.86
N GLU A 122 -24.40 -18.36 8.33
CA GLU A 122 -24.50 -19.59 9.13
C GLU A 122 -23.20 -19.85 9.88
N ILE A 123 -22.05 -19.69 9.20
CA ILE A 123 -20.73 -19.78 9.85
C ILE A 123 -20.58 -18.70 10.93
N MET A 124 -21.07 -17.47 10.70
CA MET A 124 -21.01 -16.40 11.69
C MET A 124 -21.84 -16.72 12.94
N ALA A 125 -23.05 -17.24 12.78
CA ALA A 125 -23.91 -17.63 13.89
C ALA A 125 -23.27 -18.74 14.73
N ARG A 126 -22.59 -19.70 14.09
CA ARG A 126 -21.82 -20.74 14.79
C ARG A 126 -20.63 -20.17 15.56
N LEU A 127 -19.94 -19.17 14.99
CA LEU A 127 -18.85 -18.47 15.68
C LEU A 127 -19.32 -17.66 16.88
N GLU A 128 -20.49 -17.02 16.79
CA GLU A 128 -21.11 -16.29 17.90
C GLU A 128 -21.41 -17.20 19.09
N VAL A 129 -21.82 -18.45 18.83
CA VAL A 129 -22.02 -19.47 19.87
C VAL A 129 -20.67 -19.97 20.41
N ALA A 130 -19.73 -20.31 19.53
CA ALA A 130 -18.44 -20.90 19.91
C ALA A 130 -17.52 -19.93 20.67
N PHE A 131 -17.63 -18.63 20.38
CA PHE A 131 -16.80 -17.57 20.97
C PHE A 131 -17.63 -16.52 21.70
N ALA A 132 -18.73 -16.93 22.34
CA ALA A 132 -19.60 -16.04 23.10
C ALA A 132 -18.79 -15.18 24.10
N GLY A 133 -18.96 -13.87 24.04
CA GLY A 133 -18.22 -12.91 24.89
C GLY A 133 -16.87 -12.44 24.34
N ARG A 134 -16.39 -12.96 23.19
CA ARG A 134 -15.19 -12.48 22.51
C ARG A 134 -15.56 -11.46 21.42
N LYS A 135 -14.63 -10.55 21.11
CA LYS A 135 -14.78 -9.61 19.99
C LYS A 135 -14.59 -10.35 18.66
N LEU A 136 -15.69 -10.64 17.98
CA LEU A 136 -15.69 -11.32 16.70
C LEU A 136 -15.44 -10.38 15.51
N PRO A 137 -14.91 -10.90 14.39
CA PRO A 137 -14.78 -10.14 13.15
C PRO A 137 -16.16 -9.86 12.52
N SER A 138 -16.25 -8.80 11.72
CA SER A 138 -17.48 -8.52 10.95
C SER A 138 -17.76 -9.63 9.93
N ARG A 139 -19.05 -9.83 9.59
CA ARG A 139 -19.47 -10.74 8.51
C ARG A 139 -18.73 -10.48 7.19
N ARG A 140 -18.44 -9.21 6.85
CA ARG A 140 -17.66 -8.86 5.66
C ARG A 140 -16.21 -9.33 5.72
N SER A 141 -15.59 -9.34 6.89
CA SER A 141 -14.25 -9.90 7.09
C SER A 141 -14.28 -11.42 6.90
N LEU A 142 -15.29 -12.09 7.45
CA LEU A 142 -15.49 -13.54 7.27
C LEU A 142 -15.68 -13.90 5.80
N GLN A 143 -16.57 -13.19 5.10
CA GLN A 143 -16.81 -13.41 3.67
C GLN A 143 -15.55 -13.22 2.82
N ARG A 144 -14.74 -12.18 3.11
CA ARG A 144 -13.46 -11.96 2.43
C ARG A 144 -12.45 -13.08 2.70
N PHE A 145 -12.42 -13.59 3.93
CA PHE A 145 -11.54 -14.69 4.29
C PHE A 145 -11.96 -15.98 3.58
N LEU A 146 -13.25 -16.33 3.61
CA LEU A 146 -13.79 -17.50 2.90
C LEU A 146 -13.56 -17.42 1.39
N ALA A 147 -13.71 -16.22 0.79
CA ALA A 147 -13.41 -16.00 -0.63
C ALA A 147 -11.93 -16.15 -0.98
N SER A 148 -11.01 -16.05 -0.01
CA SER A 148 -9.58 -16.32 -0.22
C SER A 148 -9.19 -17.79 -0.12
N LEU A 149 -10.12 -18.65 0.34
CA LEU A 149 -9.95 -20.09 0.45
C LEU A 149 -10.55 -20.85 -0.75
N SER A 150 -11.29 -20.15 -1.62
CA SER A 150 -11.87 -20.67 -2.86
C SER A 150 -10.93 -20.46 -4.04
#